data_AF-A0A353NQZ8-F1
#
_entry.id   AF-A0A353NQZ8-F1
#
_cell.length_a   1.000
_cell.length_b   1.000
_cell.length_c   1.000
_cell.angle_alpha   90.00
_cell.angle_beta   90.00
_cell.angle_gamma   90.00
#
_symmetry.space_group_name_H-M   'P 1'
#
loop_
_entity.id
_entity.type
_entity.pdbx_description
1 polymer ?
#
loop_
_entity_poly.entity_id
_entity_poly.type
_entity_poly.pdbx_seq_one_letter_code
_entity_poly.pdbx_strand_id
1 'polypeptide(L)' 'GYDAEVENARVIFQGDQQAICRSNLWLRSADRVLIRVGEFTALTFDELFEKTKALPWADWLPE' A
#
# COMPACT_ATOMS: atom_id res chain seq x y z
N GLY A 1 9.18 15.67 -6.94
CA GLY A 1 9.35 14.20 -6.95
C GLY A 1 8.80 13.67 -5.64
N TYR A 2 8.64 12.35 -5.51
CA TYR A 2 8.29 11.72 -4.24
C TYR A 2 9.58 11.27 -3.53
N ASP A 3 9.60 11.38 -2.22
CA ASP A 3 10.62 10.68 -1.43
C ASP A 3 10.29 9.18 -1.45
N ALA A 4 11.29 8.36 -1.78
CA ALA A 4 11.09 6.97 -2.12
C ALA A 4 12.17 6.09 -1.51
N GLU A 5 11.72 5.02 -0.85
CA GLU A 5 12.55 3.96 -0.33
C GLU A 5 12.59 2.81 -1.35
N VAL A 6 13.80 2.42 -1.75
CA VAL A 6 14.00 1.34 -2.70
C VAL A 6 14.39 0.08 -1.94
N GLU A 7 13.60 -0.96 -2.14
CA GLU A 7 13.89 -2.29 -1.62
C GLU A 7 14.01 -3.29 -2.77
N ASN A 8 14.50 -4.49 -2.49
CA ASN A 8 14.53 -5.53 -3.50
C ASN A 8 13.11 -5.83 -3.99
N ALA A 9 12.90 -5.74 -5.31
CA ALA A 9 11.63 -5.95 -6.00
C ALA A 9 10.48 -4.95 -5.70
N ARG A 10 10.70 -3.87 -4.94
CA ARG A 10 9.66 -2.85 -4.72
C ARG A 10 10.22 -1.46 -4.42
N VAL A 11 9.42 -0.43 -4.73
CA VAL A 11 9.71 0.96 -4.37
C VAL A 11 8.52 1.48 -3.56
N ILE A 12 8.79 1.97 -2.35
CA ILE A 12 7.79 2.53 -1.44
C ILE A 12 7.91 4.04 -1.47
N PHE A 13 6.79 4.73 -1.70
CA PHE A 13 6.75 6.19 -1.68
C PHE A 13 5.42 6.66 -1.12
N GLN A 14 5.40 7.87 -0.56
CA GLN A 14 4.18 8.52 -0.07
C GLN A 14 3.65 9.50 -1.12
N GLY A 15 2.33 9.53 -1.29
CA GLY A 15 1.67 10.43 -2.23
C GLY A 15 0.18 10.53 -1.97
N ASP A 16 -0.42 11.58 -2.54
CA ASP A 16 -1.87 11.83 -2.51
C ASP A 16 -2.62 11.00 -3.56
N GLN A 17 -3.93 11.19 -3.67
CA GLN A 17 -4.75 10.49 -4.67
C GLN A 17 -4.27 10.75 -6.11
N GLN A 18 -3.75 11.95 -6.40
CA GLN A 18 -3.17 12.25 -7.71
C GLN A 18 -1.90 11.43 -7.98
N ALA A 19 -1.13 11.11 -6.95
CA ALA A 19 0.04 10.24 -7.08
C ALA A 19 -0.33 8.86 -7.60
N ILE A 20 -1.46 8.30 -7.16
CA ILE A 20 -1.96 7.01 -7.65
C ILE A 20 -2.18 7.07 -9.17
N CYS A 21 -2.89 8.10 -9.65
CA CYS A 21 -3.16 8.29 -11.08
C CYS A 21 -1.87 8.51 -11.87
N ARG A 22 -0.99 9.40 -11.40
CA ARG A 22 0.29 9.70 -12.06
C ARG A 22 1.16 8.45 -12.17
N SER A 23 1.29 7.67 -11.09
CA SER A 23 2.11 6.46 -11.07
C SER A 23 1.57 5.40 -12.03
N ASN A 24 0.26 5.17 -12.08
CA ASN A 24 -0.34 4.23 -13.03
C ASN A 24 -0.16 4.65 -14.50
N LEU A 25 -0.12 5.96 -14.80
CA LEU A 25 0.02 6.46 -16.17
C LEU A 25 1.47 6.57 -16.65
N TRP A 26 2.43 6.80 -15.74
CA TRP A 26 3.79 7.21 -16.11
C TRP A 26 4.89 6.20 -15.79
N LEU A 27 4.63 5.20 -14.93
CA LEU A 27 5.62 4.16 -14.66
C LEU A 27 5.72 3.18 -15.83
N ARG A 28 6.88 3.15 -16.50
CA ARG A 28 7.12 2.32 -17.70
C ARG A 28 7.72 0.95 -17.40
N SER A 29 8.17 0.74 -16.17
CA SER A 29 8.92 -0.46 -15.76
C SER A 29 8.42 -1.06 -14.45
N ALA A 30 7.36 -0.49 -13.86
CA ALA A 30 6.73 -1.07 -12.69
C ALA A 30 5.63 -2.03 -13.14
N ASP A 31 5.54 -3.18 -12.49
CA ASP A 31 4.49 -4.16 -12.81
C ASP A 31 3.12 -3.71 -12.32
N ARG A 32 3.04 -3.22 -11.08
CA ARG A 32 1.79 -2.83 -10.40
C ARG A 32 2.03 -1.69 -9.42
N VAL A 33 1.01 -0.84 -9.25
CA VAL A 33 0.93 0.17 -8.20
C VAL A 33 -0.08 -0.30 -7.17
N LEU A 34 0.36 -0.53 -5.93
CA LEU A 34 -0.47 -1.01 -4.82
C LEU A 34 -0.50 0.02 -3.69
N ILE A 35 -1.60 0.03 -2.95
CA ILE A 35 -1.76 0.87 -1.77
C ILE A 35 -1.47 0.01 -0.54
N ARG A 36 -0.51 0.45 0.28
CA ARG A 36 -0.22 -0.20 1.57
C ARG A 36 -1.24 0.29 2.60
N VAL A 37 -2.28 -0.51 2.83
CA VAL A 37 -3.35 -0.21 3.82
C VAL A 37 -2.83 -0.27 5.25
N GLY A 38 -1.86 -1.14 5.52
CA GLY A 38 -1.20 -1.26 6.81
C GLY A 38 -0.04 -2.25 6.77
N GLU A 39 0.80 -2.21 7.80
CA GLU A 39 1.91 -3.14 7.99
C GLU A 39 2.05 -3.41 9.49
N PHE A 40 2.11 -4.68 9.88
CA PHE A 40 2.24 -5.08 11.27
C PHE A 40 2.86 -6.47 11.38
N THR A 41 3.55 -6.71 12.50
CA THR A 41 4.05 -8.05 12.85
C THR A 41 2.91 -8.89 13.44
N ALA A 42 2.76 -10.13 12.99
CA ALA A 42 1.85 -11.11 13.58
C ALA A 42 2.57 -12.46 13.69
N LEU A 43 2.56 -13.05 14.90
CA LEU A 43 3.22 -14.34 15.15
C LEU A 43 2.22 -15.50 15.31
N THR A 44 0.92 -15.19 15.34
CA THR A 44 -0.18 -16.14 15.43
C THR A 44 -1.29 -15.75 14.45
N PHE A 45 -2.16 -16.71 14.12
CA PHE A 45 -3.31 -16.45 13.25
C PHE A 45 -4.31 -15.47 13.86
N ASP A 46 -4.54 -15.54 15.17
CA ASP A 46 -5.45 -14.63 15.85
C ASP A 46 -4.94 -13.19 15.80
N GLU A 47 -3.63 -12.97 16.00
CA GLU A 47 -3.03 -11.65 15.83
C GLU A 47 -3.18 -11.13 14.40
N LEU A 48 -2.98 -11.99 13.40
CA LEU A 48 -3.17 -11.63 12.00
C LEU A 48 -4.62 -11.22 11.74
N PHE A 49 -5.60 -11.99 12.23
CA PHE A 49 -7.01 -11.71 12.04
C PHE A 49 -7.43 -10.39 12.71
N GLU A 50 -7.13 -10.23 14.00
CA GLU A 50 -7.52 -9.04 14.75
C GLU A 50 -6.85 -7.77 14.23
N LYS A 51 -5.55 -7.81 13.91
CA LYS A 51 -4.85 -6.65 13.34
C LYS A 51 -5.31 -6.32 11.93
N THR A 52 -5.61 -7.33 11.11
CA THR A 52 -6.19 -7.11 9.77
C THR A 52 -7.55 -6.44 9.90
N LYS A 53 -8.42 -6.94 10.79
CA LYS A 53 -9.77 -6.38 11.03
C LYS A 53 -9.72 -4.94 11.55
N ALA A 54 -8.69 -4.58 12.31
CA ALA A 54 -8.53 -3.23 12.87
C ALA A 54 -8.14 -2.16 11.83
N LEU A 55 -7.74 -2.55 10.60
CA LEU A 55 -7.44 -1.61 9.53
C LEU A 55 -8.72 -0.87 9.06
N PRO A 56 -8.60 0.37 8.57
CA PRO A 56 -9.75 1.20 8.15
C PRO A 56 -10.32 0.77 6.80
N TRP A 57 -10.84 -0.46 6.68
CA TRP A 57 -11.35 -1.02 5.42
C TRP A 57 -12.51 -0.23 4.82
N ALA A 58 -13.34 0.40 5.66
CA ALA A 58 -14.49 1.18 5.23
C ALA A 58 -14.10 2.40 4.37
N ASP A 59 -12.89 2.93 4.53
CA ASP A 59 -12.39 4.05 3.74
C ASP A 59 -12.02 3.63 2.30
N TRP A 60 -11.81 2.34 2.07
CA TRP A 60 -11.30 1.77 0.81
C TRP A 60 -12.34 0.93 0.05
N LEU A 61 -13.29 0.32 0.76
CA LEU A 61 -14.27 -0.61 0.20
C LEU A 61 -15.69 -0.07 0.42
N PRO A 62 -16.26 0.64 -0.57
CA PRO A 62 -17.67 1.04 -0.54
C PRO A 62 -18.60 -0.18 -0.69
N GLU A 63 -19.87 -0.01 -0.34
CA GLU A 63 -20.93 -1.04 -0.38
C GLU A 63 -21.15 -1.65 -1.78
#